data_AF-A0A415V7W9-F1
#
_entry.id   AF-A0A415V7W9-F1
#
_cell.length_a   1.000
_cell.length_b   1.000
_cell.length_c   1.000
_cell.angle_alpha   90.00
_cell.angle_beta   90.00
_cell.angle_gamma   90.00
#
_symmetry.space_group_name_H-M   'P 1'
#
loop_
_entity.id
_entity.type
_entity.pdbx_description
1 polymer ?
#
loop_
_entity_poly.entity_id
_entity_poly.type
_entity_poly.pdbx_seq_one_letter_code
_entity_poly.pdbx_strand_id
1 'polypeptide(L)'
;MRVSCVDQLGTCRCHHGHKPGDVFDFDRDRGKMCAMACHVGFPYIDILRYGGSVPGNEPGTAKFCCPEVDTLNVWLAEIVDE
;
A
#
# COMPACT_ATOMS: atom_id res chain seq x y z
N MET A 1 -3.98 6.33 8.66
CA MET A 1 -3.95 5.05 7.90
C MET A 1 -2.50 4.72 7.61
N ARG A 2 -1.98 3.59 8.12
CA ARG A 2 -0.59 3.20 7.85
C ARG A 2 -0.53 2.42 6.55
N VAL A 3 0.43 2.73 5.70
CA VAL A 3 0.72 1.98 4.47
C VAL A 3 2.19 1.60 4.47
N SER A 4 2.47 0.30 4.43
CA SER A 4 3.81 -0.26 4.50
C SER A 4 4.12 -1.05 3.24
N CYS A 5 5.31 -0.87 2.67
CA CYS A 5 5.84 -1.81 1.67
C CYS A 5 6.33 -3.04 2.42
N VAL A 6 5.67 -4.18 2.24
CA VAL A 6 5.93 -5.40 3.02
C VAL A 6 6.72 -6.44 2.26
N ASP A 7 6.71 -6.39 0.92
CA ASP A 7 7.42 -7.33 0.07
C ASP A 7 7.64 -6.75 -1.34
N GLN A 8 8.47 -7.41 -2.13
CA GLN A 8 8.63 -7.16 -3.55
C GLN A 8 8.68 -8.51 -4.28
N LEU A 9 7.69 -8.78 -5.11
CA LEU A 9 7.58 -10.05 -5.84
C LEU A 9 8.20 -10.00 -7.24
N GLY A 10 8.41 -8.80 -7.79
CA GLY A 10 9.06 -8.59 -9.07
C GLY A 10 10.58 -8.58 -8.95
N THR A 11 11.27 -8.83 -10.06
CA THR A 11 12.73 -8.95 -10.12
C THR A 11 13.45 -7.63 -10.41
N CYS A 12 12.72 -6.61 -10.86
CA CYS A 12 13.25 -5.27 -11.12
C CYS A 12 13.11 -4.36 -9.89
N ARG A 13 14.03 -3.41 -9.75
CA ARG A 13 13.96 -2.39 -8.69
C ARG A 13 12.86 -1.38 -8.97
N CYS A 14 12.25 -0.84 -7.92
CA CYS A 14 11.35 0.29 -8.05
C CYS A 14 12.09 1.53 -8.58
N HIS A 15 11.60 2.14 -9.66
CA HIS A 15 12.18 3.37 -10.22
C HIS A 15 12.05 4.58 -9.29
N HIS A 16 11.02 4.60 -8.44
CA HIS A 16 10.83 5.63 -7.42
C HIS A 16 11.70 5.37 -6.16
N GLY A 17 12.26 4.17 -6.02
CA GLY A 17 13.13 3.80 -4.89
C GLY A 17 12.41 3.23 -3.66
N HIS A 18 11.11 2.89 -3.76
CA HIS A 18 10.41 2.17 -2.69
C HIS A 18 10.92 0.75 -2.53
N LYS A 19 11.01 0.26 -1.29
CA LYS A 19 11.51 -1.07 -0.92
C LYS A 19 10.77 -1.61 0.32
N PRO A 20 10.79 -2.94 0.55
CA PRO A 20 10.25 -3.51 1.78
C PRO A 20 10.82 -2.83 3.03
N GLY A 21 9.94 -2.52 3.99
CA GLY A 21 10.25 -1.77 5.21
C GLY A 21 9.97 -0.27 5.13
N ASP A 22 9.68 0.29 3.95
CA ASP A 22 9.18 1.67 3.86
C ASP A 22 7.76 1.76 4.47
N VAL A 23 7.52 2.80 5.28
CA VAL A 23 6.24 3.03 5.98
C VAL A 23 5.81 4.47 5.80
N PHE A 24 4.53 4.66 5.53
CA PHE A 24 3.91 5.96 5.27
C PHE A 24 2.62 6.10 6.07
N ASP A 25 2.33 7.31 6.52
CA ASP A 25 0.96 7.69 6.84
C ASP A 25 0.27 8.19 5.56
N PHE A 26 -0.80 7.53 5.10
CA PHE A 26 -1.40 7.87 3.81
C PHE A 26 -2.00 9.29 3.77
N ASP A 27 -2.42 9.85 4.91
CA ASP A 27 -2.98 11.19 4.97
C ASP A 27 -1.88 12.28 4.97
N ARG A 28 -0.76 12.00 5.63
CA ARG A 28 0.35 12.96 5.79
C ARG A 28 1.44 12.82 4.74
N ASP A 29 1.72 11.61 4.29
CA ASP A 29 2.89 11.25 3.48
C ASP A 29 2.55 10.84 2.04
N ARG A 30 1.29 10.95 1.58
CA ARG A 30 0.91 10.53 0.21
C ARG A 30 1.82 11.06 -0.90
N GLY A 31 2.37 12.26 -0.75
CA GLY A 31 3.26 12.87 -1.75
C GLY A 31 4.66 12.24 -1.82
N LYS A 32 5.04 11.44 -0.82
CA LYS A 32 6.30 10.69 -0.79
C LYS A 32 6.16 9.30 -1.41
N MET A 33 4.94 8.78 -1.47
CA MET A 33 4.62 7.53 -2.16
C MET A 33 4.60 7.73 -3.67
N CYS A 34 4.89 6.66 -4.42
CA CYS A 34 4.78 6.68 -5.88
C CYS A 34 3.31 6.83 -6.29
N ALA A 35 3.03 7.71 -7.25
CA ALA A 35 1.67 7.96 -7.74
C ALA A 35 0.95 6.67 -8.19
N MET A 36 1.67 5.72 -8.79
CA MET A 36 1.09 4.43 -9.22
C MET A 36 0.66 3.55 -8.04
N ALA A 37 1.47 3.50 -6.97
CA ALA A 37 1.11 2.76 -5.75
C ALA A 37 -0.05 3.44 -5.02
N CYS A 38 -0.06 4.78 -4.95
CA CYS A 38 -1.18 5.53 -4.40
C CYS A 38 -2.48 5.28 -5.17
N HIS A 39 -2.43 5.30 -6.50
CA HIS A 39 -3.62 5.12 -7.33
C HIS A 39 -4.28 3.75 -7.10
N VAL A 40 -3.47 2.68 -7.02
CA VAL A 40 -3.98 1.32 -6.76
C VAL A 40 -4.39 1.14 -5.30
N GLY A 41 -3.65 1.73 -4.35
CA GLY A 41 -3.96 1.63 -2.93
C GLY A 41 -5.20 2.40 -2.51
N PHE A 42 -5.49 3.52 -3.17
CA PHE A 42 -6.61 4.42 -2.86
C PHE A 42 -7.96 3.71 -2.65
N PRO A 43 -8.46 2.86 -3.58
CA PRO A 43 -9.74 2.17 -3.37
C PRO A 43 -9.74 1.25 -2.14
N TYR A 44 -8.65 0.53 -1.86
CA TYR A 44 -8.54 -0.32 -0.67
C TYR A 44 -8.56 0.50 0.62
N ILE A 45 -7.81 1.59 0.62
CA ILE A 45 -7.73 2.50 1.76
C ILE A 45 -9.09 3.13 2.05
N ASP A 46 -9.82 3.55 1.01
CA ASP A 46 -11.15 4.13 1.18
C ASP A 46 -12.18 3.09 1.66
N ILE A 47 -12.12 1.84 1.17
CA ILE A 47 -12.94 0.75 1.74
C ILE A 47 -12.73 0.66 3.25
N LEU A 48 -11.48 0.62 3.71
CA LEU A 48 -11.16 0.53 5.13
C LEU A 48 -11.62 1.78 5.91
N ARG A 49 -11.40 2.98 5.35
CA ARG A 49 -11.81 4.25 5.97
C ARG A 49 -13.30 4.37 6.20
N TYR A 50 -14.11 3.85 5.28
CA TYR A 50 -15.56 3.88 5.40
C TYR A 50 -16.12 2.68 6.17
N GLY A 51 -15.27 1.93 6.89
CA GLY A 51 -15.67 0.82 7.74
C GLY A 51 -15.95 -0.49 6.99
N GLY A 52 -15.58 -0.58 5.72
CA GLY A 52 -15.65 -1.80 4.93
C GLY A 52 -14.48 -2.75 5.20
N SER A 53 -14.56 -3.94 4.63
CA SER A 53 -13.51 -4.96 4.69
C SER A 53 -13.18 -5.48 3.30
N VAL A 54 -11.93 -5.91 3.12
CA VAL A 54 -11.46 -6.47 1.85
C VAL A 54 -11.50 -8.00 1.96
N PRO A 55 -12.23 -8.71 1.07
CA PRO A 55 -12.30 -10.16 1.11
C PRO A 55 -10.91 -10.83 1.14
N GLY A 56 -10.75 -11.83 2.01
CA GLY A 56 -9.50 -12.58 2.16
C GLY A 56 -8.36 -11.84 2.88
N ASN A 57 -8.60 -10.63 3.39
CA ASN A 57 -7.64 -9.91 4.23
C ASN A 57 -8.10 -9.93 5.68
N GLU A 58 -7.16 -9.75 6.61
CA GLU A 58 -7.49 -9.60 8.02
C GLU A 58 -8.33 -8.33 8.24
N PRO A 59 -9.23 -8.32 9.24
CA PRO A 59 -10.04 -7.14 9.55
C PRO A 59 -9.18 -5.88 9.71
N GLY A 60 -9.61 -4.78 9.08
CA GLY A 60 -8.88 -3.51 9.14
C GLY A 60 -7.63 -3.43 8.26
N THR A 61 -7.37 -4.45 7.41
CA THR A 61 -6.21 -4.49 6.53
C THR A 61 -6.57 -4.70 5.07
N ALA A 62 -5.65 -4.31 4.18
CA ALA A 62 -5.72 -4.61 2.77
C ALA A 62 -4.32 -4.75 2.17
N LYS A 63 -4.06 -5.89 1.52
CA LYS A 63 -2.87 -6.11 0.71
C LYS A 63 -3.16 -5.81 -0.77
N PHE A 64 -2.25 -5.09 -1.40
CA PHE A 64 -2.30 -4.77 -2.83
C PHE A 64 -0.88 -4.65 -3.38
N CYS A 65 -0.74 -4.56 -4.70
CA CYS A 65 0.55 -4.31 -5.34
C CYS A 65 0.51 -3.04 -6.20
N CYS A 66 1.66 -2.42 -6.42
CA CYS A 66 1.74 -1.38 -7.45
C CYS A 66 1.54 -2.01 -8.85
N PRO A 67 0.99 -1.26 -9.83
CA PRO A 67 0.66 -1.78 -11.15
C PRO A 67 1.88 -1.81 -12.07
N GLU A 68 2.99 -2.37 -11.59
CA GLU A 68 4.23 -2.57 -12.34
C GLU A 68 4.65 -4.03 -12.13
N VAL A 69 4.51 -4.86 -13.15
CA VAL A 69 4.62 -6.33 -13.00
C VAL A 69 6.06 -6.75 -12.74
N ASP A 70 7.03 -6.04 -13.33
CA ASP A 70 8.44 -6.39 -13.17
C ASP A 70 9.01 -5.92 -11.83
N THR A 71 8.43 -4.89 -11.20
CA THR A 71 8.79 -4.44 -9.84
C THR A 71 7.93 -5.12 -8.78
N LEU A 72 6.62 -5.03 -8.90
CA LEU A 72 5.59 -5.66 -8.08
C LEU A 72 5.83 -5.53 -6.55
N ASN A 73 6.00 -4.29 -6.08
CA ASN A 73 6.00 -4.00 -4.64
C ASN A 73 4.63 -4.34 -4.05
N VAL A 74 4.64 -5.10 -2.96
CA VAL A 74 3.46 -5.49 -2.18
C VAL A 74 3.33 -4.52 -1.01
N TRP A 75 2.14 -3.94 -0.90
CA TRP A 75 1.80 -2.95 0.10
C TRP A 75 0.74 -3.52 1.04
N LEU A 76 0.85 -3.17 2.31
CA LEU A 76 -0.15 -3.40 3.34
C LEU A 76 -0.69 -2.05 3.79
N ALA A 77 -1.98 -1.81 3.57
CA ALA A 77 -2.71 -0.76 4.26
C ALA A 77 -3.35 -1.35 5.53
N GLU A 78 -3.25 -0.65 6.64
CA GLU A 78 -3.81 -1.07 7.92
C GLU A 78 -4.35 0.14 8.71
N ILE A 79 -5.53 -0.04 9.29
CA ILE A 79 -6.08 0.88 10.29
C ILE A 79 -5.22 0.74 11.54
N VAL A 80 -4.66 1.85 11.99
CA VAL A 80 -3.92 1.94 13.25
C VAL A 80 -4.68 2.89 14.15
N ASP A 81 -4.94 2.46 15.38
CA ASP A 81 -5.42 3.36 16.43
C ASP A 81 -4.33 4.40 16.72
N GLU A 82 -4.72 5.67 16.91
CA GLU A 82 -3.79 6.73 17.33
C GLU A 82 -3.26 6.53 18.76
#